data_AF-A0A954RH46-F1
#
_entry.id   AF-A0A954RH46-F1
#
_cell.length_a   1.000
_cell.length_b   1.000
_cell.length_c   1.000
_cell.angle_alpha   90.00
_cell.angle_beta   90.00
_cell.angle_gamma   90.00
#
_symmetry.space_group_name_H-M   'P 1'
#
loop_
_entity.id
_entity.type
_entity.pdbx_description
1 polymer ?
#
loop_
_entity_poly.entity_id
_entity_poly.type
_entity_poly.pdbx_seq_one_letter_code
_entity_poly.pdbx_strand_id
1 'polypeptide(L)'
;MNDWQRLLLVAATGCLLNGCGGRGEQPVAKSPRPVSTITLATTQPNRSDHLSGTVEAWKSEKLGFEVAGRVQFVVEPEEDVWPVLESAEGEVLRPGTVLARLDPARYLLQVESIQAKIDAMQQNRTAVQLEIERVIPAEMDGAQAERTFAEGEYKRNKDLFERSVIPKTDFDRSLATFQSADAKVRQIMAREQAKRAEMASLAAQIKEL
;
A
#
# COMPACT_ATOMS: atom_id res chain seq x y z
N MET A 1 42.91 -117.77 95.63
CA MET A 1 43.87 -118.80 95.18
C MET A 1 43.60 -119.10 93.71
N ASN A 2 44.49 -118.87 92.75
CA ASN A 2 45.76 -118.16 92.74
C ASN A 2 46.33 -118.21 91.29
N ASP A 3 47.16 -117.22 90.96
CA ASP A 3 48.38 -117.38 90.14
C ASP A 3 48.39 -117.28 88.59
N TRP A 4 47.47 -116.56 87.92
CA TRP A 4 47.77 -115.99 86.58
C TRP A 4 47.56 -114.48 86.43
N GLN A 5 47.01 -113.81 87.45
CA GLN A 5 46.87 -112.35 87.51
C GLN A 5 48.22 -111.60 87.61
N ARG A 6 49.38 -112.28 87.48
CA ARG A 6 50.73 -111.72 87.64
C ARG A 6 51.59 -111.69 86.37
N LEU A 7 51.05 -112.11 85.21
CA LEU A 7 51.57 -111.71 83.88
C LEU A 7 50.88 -110.44 83.35
N LEU A 8 50.29 -109.68 84.27
CA LEU A 8 50.32 -108.23 84.31
C LEU A 8 51.67 -107.65 83.83
N LEU A 9 51.58 -106.53 83.12
CA LEU A 9 52.50 -105.38 83.17
C LEU A 9 53.62 -105.20 82.14
N VAL A 10 53.89 -106.12 81.19
CA VAL A 10 54.97 -105.89 80.18
C VAL A 10 54.51 -105.71 78.73
N ALA A 11 53.33 -106.19 78.32
CA ALA A 11 52.86 -106.03 76.94
C ALA A 11 52.03 -104.75 76.67
N ALA A 12 51.93 -103.84 77.65
CA ALA A 12 51.15 -102.60 77.57
C ALA A 12 51.89 -101.42 76.90
N THR A 13 53.12 -101.63 76.38
CA THR A 13 54.03 -100.55 75.97
C THR A 13 54.42 -100.59 74.48
N GLY A 14 53.66 -101.30 73.63
CA GLY A 14 53.96 -101.46 72.20
C GLY A 14 52.95 -100.86 71.21
N CYS A 15 51.94 -100.11 71.69
CA CYS A 15 50.81 -99.64 70.87
C CYS A 15 50.86 -98.15 70.50
N LEU A 16 52.05 -97.59 70.31
CA LEU A 16 52.22 -96.25 69.76
C LEU A 16 53.09 -96.35 68.51
N LEU A 17 52.56 -95.83 67.39
CA LEU A 17 53.16 -95.68 66.06
C LEU A 17 52.80 -96.77 65.05
N ASN A 18 51.58 -96.66 64.52
CA ASN A 18 51.38 -96.69 63.07
C ASN A 18 50.20 -95.79 62.71
N GLY A 19 50.52 -94.63 62.13
CA GLY A 19 49.55 -93.79 61.46
C GLY A 19 49.11 -94.43 60.15
N CYS A 20 47.84 -94.22 59.81
CA CYS A 20 47.37 -94.25 58.44
C CYS A 20 46.59 -92.95 58.22
N GLY A 21 47.15 -92.10 57.36
CA GLY A 21 46.56 -90.84 56.94
C GLY A 21 45.46 -91.05 55.90
N GLY A 22 44.64 -90.01 55.72
CA GLY A 22 43.62 -89.97 54.67
C GLY A 22 42.33 -89.24 55.03
N ARG A 23 42.41 -88.10 55.74
CA ARG A 23 41.30 -87.14 55.82
C ARG A 23 41.32 -86.31 54.52
N GLY A 24 40.55 -86.74 53.53
CA GLY A 24 40.18 -85.95 52.38
C GLY A 24 38.81 -85.32 52.64
N GLU A 25 38.82 -84.06 53.04
CA GLU A 25 37.63 -83.19 53.10
C GLU A 25 36.87 -83.30 51.77
N GLN A 26 35.65 -83.86 51.78
CA GLN A 26 34.75 -83.71 50.65
C GLN A 26 34.33 -82.23 50.59
N PRO A 27 34.57 -81.52 49.48
CA PRO A 27 34.15 -80.13 49.37
C PRO A 27 32.63 -80.10 49.33
N VAL A 28 32.01 -79.60 50.40
CA VAL A 28 30.57 -79.34 50.44
C VAL A 28 30.25 -78.33 49.34
N ALA A 29 29.63 -78.82 48.27
CA ALA A 29 29.18 -77.98 47.17
C ALA A 29 28.07 -77.05 47.68
N LYS A 30 28.39 -75.77 47.87
CA LYS A 30 27.43 -74.74 48.27
C LYS A 30 26.39 -74.57 47.17
N SER A 31 25.11 -74.71 47.53
CA SER A 31 23.98 -74.55 46.62
C SER A 31 24.00 -73.13 46.00
N PRO A 32 23.89 -73.01 44.67
CA PRO A 32 23.97 -71.70 44.01
C PRO A 32 22.80 -70.83 44.46
N ARG A 33 23.12 -69.62 44.93
CA ARG A 33 22.12 -68.62 45.35
C ARG A 33 21.57 -67.93 44.10
N PRO A 34 20.24 -67.85 43.93
CA PRO A 34 19.68 -67.22 42.75
C PRO A 34 20.03 -65.73 42.76
N VAL A 35 20.68 -65.30 41.68
CA VAL A 35 21.02 -63.90 41.40
C VAL A 35 20.32 -63.51 40.12
N SER A 36 19.68 -62.34 40.12
CA SER A 36 19.07 -61.81 38.91
C SER A 36 20.19 -61.33 37.99
N THR A 37 20.38 -62.03 36.87
CA THR A 37 21.36 -61.67 35.84
C THR A 37 20.63 -61.22 34.60
N ILE A 38 21.07 -60.10 34.00
CA ILE A 38 20.64 -59.70 32.66
C ILE A 38 21.83 -59.85 31.71
N THR A 39 21.60 -60.42 30.53
CA THR A 39 22.62 -60.54 29.49
C THR A 39 22.59 -59.26 28.65
N LEU A 40 23.64 -58.44 28.73
CA LEU A 40 23.72 -57.16 28.01
C LEU A 40 24.00 -57.40 26.52
N ALA A 41 23.11 -56.91 25.65
CA ALA A 41 23.33 -56.86 24.22
C ALA A 41 23.77 -55.45 23.81
N THR A 42 24.85 -55.34 23.02
CA THR A 42 25.30 -54.06 22.46
C THR A 42 24.27 -53.55 21.48
N THR A 43 23.54 -52.53 21.87
CA THR A 43 22.65 -51.76 20.99
C THR A 43 23.20 -50.34 20.90
N GLN A 44 23.09 -49.69 19.76
CA GLN A 44 23.32 -48.25 19.65
C GLN A 44 22.02 -47.57 20.10
N PRO A 45 21.93 -47.09 21.37
CA PRO A 45 20.72 -46.41 21.80
C PRO A 45 20.53 -45.20 20.89
N ASN A 46 19.33 -45.06 20.32
CA ASN A 46 19.01 -43.89 19.52
C ASN A 46 18.98 -42.67 20.46
N ARG A 47 20.10 -41.96 20.54
CA ARG A 47 20.27 -40.79 21.39
C ARG A 47 19.53 -39.64 20.72
N SER A 48 18.31 -39.38 21.16
CA SER A 48 17.61 -38.16 20.79
C SER A 48 18.15 -37.02 21.66
N ASP A 49 18.80 -36.05 21.03
CA ASP A 49 19.17 -34.82 21.71
C ASP A 49 17.95 -33.89 21.70
N HIS A 50 17.48 -33.51 22.89
CA HIS A 50 16.36 -32.59 23.05
C HIS A 50 16.93 -31.17 23.11
N LEU A 51 16.76 -30.43 22.01
CA LEU A 51 17.19 -29.04 21.90
C LEU A 51 15.95 -28.15 21.96
N SER A 52 15.99 -27.12 22.80
CA SER A 52 14.96 -26.08 22.82
C SER A 52 15.34 -24.99 21.82
N GLY A 53 14.39 -24.59 20.99
CA GLY A 53 14.55 -23.49 20.04
C GLY A 53 13.23 -22.76 19.86
N THR A 54 13.32 -21.51 19.43
CA THR A 54 12.16 -20.69 19.08
C THR A 54 12.08 -20.59 17.55
N VAL A 55 10.87 -20.63 17.01
CA VAL A 55 10.61 -20.37 15.59
C VAL A 55 10.21 -18.91 15.46
N GLU A 56 10.88 -18.18 14.59
CA GLU A 56 10.54 -16.79 14.23
C GLU A 56 10.23 -16.70 12.74
N ALA A 57 9.42 -15.72 12.35
CA ALA A 57 9.12 -15.45 10.95
C ALA A 57 10.41 -15.10 10.20
N TRP A 58 10.60 -15.66 9.01
CA TRP A 58 11.73 -15.30 8.14
C TRP A 58 11.73 -13.78 7.82
N LYS A 59 10.55 -13.18 7.66
CA LYS A 59 10.42 -11.73 7.42
C LYS A 59 9.23 -11.15 8.20
N SER A 60 9.45 -9.99 8.81
CA SER A 60 8.41 -9.17 9.42
C SER A 60 8.47 -7.76 8.86
N GLU A 61 7.31 -7.22 8.50
CA GLU A 61 7.18 -5.83 8.03
C GLU A 61 6.15 -5.09 8.86
N LYS A 62 6.37 -3.78 9.05
CA LYS A 62 5.44 -2.89 9.73
C LYS A 62 4.68 -2.11 8.68
N LEU A 63 3.40 -2.39 8.55
CA LEU A 63 2.52 -1.71 7.61
C LEU A 63 1.79 -0.55 8.30
N GLY A 64 1.50 0.50 7.54
CA GLY A 64 0.80 1.67 8.02
C GLY A 64 0.12 2.41 6.87
N PHE A 65 -0.74 3.37 7.22
CA PHE A 65 -1.40 4.23 6.24
C PHE A 65 -0.61 5.52 6.05
N GLU A 66 -0.49 5.97 4.81
CA GLU A 66 0.06 7.30 4.49
C GLU A 66 -0.92 8.43 4.87
N VAL A 67 -2.22 8.12 4.81
CA VAL A 67 -3.29 9.08 5.08
C VAL A 67 -3.87 8.88 6.48
N ALA A 68 -4.14 9.98 7.17
CA ALA A 68 -4.75 9.95 8.50
C ALA A 68 -6.25 9.70 8.44
N GLY A 69 -6.74 8.67 9.13
CA GLY A 69 -8.16 8.32 9.18
C GLY A 69 -8.50 7.37 10.33
N ARG A 70 -9.80 7.16 10.56
CA ARG A 70 -10.27 6.13 11.48
C ARG A 70 -10.17 4.77 10.80
N VAL A 71 -9.58 3.79 11.49
CA VAL A 71 -9.55 2.41 10.99
C VAL A 71 -10.93 1.79 11.18
N GLN A 72 -11.53 1.30 10.10
CA GLN A 72 -12.83 0.63 10.09
C GLN A 72 -12.67 -0.88 10.24
N PHE A 73 -11.64 -1.44 9.59
CA PHE A 73 -11.40 -2.87 9.52
C PHE A 73 -9.90 -3.15 9.51
N VAL A 74 -9.47 -4.18 10.24
CA VAL A 74 -8.14 -4.78 10.17
C VAL A 74 -8.35 -6.29 10.19
N VAL A 75 -7.62 -7.00 9.34
CA VAL A 75 -7.58 -8.47 9.31
C VAL A 75 -7.07 -9.01 10.65
N GLU A 76 -7.55 -10.18 11.06
CA GLU A 76 -7.11 -10.77 12.31
C GLU A 76 -5.64 -11.24 12.18
N PRO A 77 -4.85 -11.17 13.26
CA PRO A 77 -3.52 -11.77 13.28
C PRO A 77 -3.60 -13.27 12.95
N GLU A 78 -2.55 -13.80 12.32
CA GLU A 78 -2.40 -15.22 11.98
C GLU A 78 -3.37 -15.76 10.92
N GLU A 79 -4.08 -14.87 10.20
CA GLU A 79 -4.91 -15.24 9.05
C GLU A 79 -4.09 -15.34 7.74
N ASP A 80 -4.38 -16.34 6.91
CA ASP A 80 -3.72 -16.52 5.61
C ASP A 80 -4.18 -15.45 4.60
N VAL A 81 -3.25 -14.58 4.18
CA VAL A 81 -3.53 -13.51 3.22
C VAL A 81 -2.83 -13.74 1.88
N TRP A 82 -3.54 -13.47 0.79
CA TRP A 82 -3.02 -13.65 -0.57
C TRP A 82 -2.57 -12.32 -1.17
N PRO A 83 -1.40 -12.27 -1.83
CA PRO A 83 -0.96 -11.08 -2.56
C PRO A 83 -1.80 -10.87 -3.83
N VAL A 84 -1.76 -9.65 -4.36
CA VAL A 84 -2.26 -9.37 -5.71
C VAL A 84 -1.37 -10.13 -6.69
N LEU A 85 -1.98 -10.95 -7.56
CA LEU A 85 -1.26 -11.60 -8.64
C LEU A 85 -1.48 -10.80 -9.91
N GLU A 86 -0.40 -10.22 -10.43
CA GLU A 86 -0.39 -9.48 -11.70
C GLU A 86 0.35 -10.29 -12.76
N SER A 87 -0.13 -10.24 -14.01
CA SER A 87 0.59 -10.78 -15.16
C SER A 87 1.83 -9.94 -15.47
N ALA A 88 2.74 -10.45 -16.32
CA ALA A 88 3.89 -9.67 -16.80
C ALA A 88 3.47 -8.37 -17.52
N GLU A 89 2.23 -8.32 -18.02
CA GLU A 89 1.60 -7.19 -18.68
C GLU A 89 0.84 -6.25 -17.72
N GLY A 90 0.89 -6.50 -16.41
CA GLY A 90 0.23 -5.68 -15.38
C GLY A 90 -1.27 -5.94 -15.20
N GLU A 91 -1.82 -6.96 -15.84
CA GLU A 91 -3.22 -7.37 -15.64
C GLU A 91 -3.39 -8.11 -14.31
N VAL A 92 -4.34 -7.67 -13.49
CA VAL A 92 -4.63 -8.32 -12.19
C VAL A 92 -5.34 -9.66 -12.43
N LEU A 93 -4.60 -10.75 -12.31
CA LEU A 93 -5.07 -12.14 -12.44
C LEU A 93 -5.84 -12.61 -11.19
N ARG A 94 -5.48 -12.09 -10.01
CA ARG A 94 -6.20 -12.36 -8.76
C ARG A 94 -6.19 -11.13 -7.86
N PRO A 95 -7.34 -10.68 -7.34
CA PRO A 95 -7.39 -9.61 -6.37
C PRO A 95 -6.70 -10.05 -5.06
N GLY A 96 -5.86 -9.19 -4.52
CA GLY A 96 -5.20 -9.41 -3.23
C GLY A 96 -6.19 -9.31 -2.07
N THR A 97 -5.78 -9.84 -0.91
CA THR A 97 -6.58 -9.77 0.32
C THR A 97 -6.44 -8.38 0.96
N VAL A 98 -7.57 -7.77 1.33
CA VAL A 98 -7.56 -6.46 2.00
C VAL A 98 -7.12 -6.64 3.46
N LEU A 99 -5.99 -6.06 3.82
CA LEU A 99 -5.43 -6.18 5.18
C LEU A 99 -6.08 -5.20 6.17
N ALA A 100 -6.41 -4.00 5.73
CA ALA A 100 -7.07 -3.00 6.55
C ALA A 100 -7.80 -1.97 5.68
N ARG A 101 -8.84 -1.34 6.25
CA ARG A 101 -9.64 -0.31 5.59
C ARG A 101 -9.86 0.87 6.53
N LEU A 102 -9.65 2.08 6.03
CA LEU A 102 -10.03 3.31 6.70
C LEU A 102 -11.50 3.64 6.43
N ASP A 103 -12.15 4.36 7.34
CA ASP A 103 -13.48 4.93 7.14
C ASP A 103 -13.48 5.86 5.90
N PRO A 104 -14.20 5.49 4.83
CA PRO A 104 -14.15 6.22 3.57
C PRO A 104 -15.01 7.49 3.58
N ALA A 105 -15.93 7.67 4.55
CA ALA A 105 -16.96 8.69 4.49
C ALA A 105 -16.38 10.11 4.29
N ARG A 106 -15.33 10.44 5.03
CA ARG A 106 -14.58 11.71 4.90
C ARG A 106 -14.08 11.95 3.48
N TYR A 107 -13.46 10.94 2.88
CA TYR A 107 -12.81 11.06 1.58
C TYR A 107 -13.84 11.11 0.46
N LEU A 108 -14.91 10.33 0.57
CA LEU A 108 -16.02 10.36 -0.39
C LEU A 108 -16.72 11.72 -0.41
N LEU A 109 -16.99 12.31 0.76
CA LEU A 109 -17.53 13.67 0.85
C LEU A 109 -16.58 14.71 0.24
N GLN A 110 -15.27 14.53 0.42
CA GLN A 110 -14.29 15.40 -0.21
C GLN A 110 -14.33 15.29 -1.74
N VAL A 111 -14.38 14.07 -2.28
CA VAL A 111 -14.52 13.82 -3.72
C VAL A 111 -15.80 14.44 -4.26
N GLU A 112 -16.94 14.22 -3.59
CA GLU A 112 -18.23 14.80 -3.99
C GLU A 112 -18.19 16.33 -3.98
N SER A 113 -17.60 16.93 -2.94
CA SER A 113 -17.47 18.39 -2.85
C SER A 113 -16.57 18.98 -3.94
N ILE A 114 -15.51 18.26 -4.35
CA ILE A 114 -14.62 18.67 -5.45
C ILE A 114 -15.35 18.51 -6.79
N GLN A 115 -16.08 17.40 -6.98
CA GLN A 115 -16.88 17.19 -8.18
C GLN A 115 -17.90 18.30 -8.38
N ALA A 116 -18.64 18.67 -7.33
CA ALA A 116 -19.60 19.77 -7.39
C ALA A 116 -18.93 21.11 -7.74
N LYS A 117 -17.69 21.35 -7.28
CA LYS A 117 -16.90 22.53 -7.67
C LYS A 117 -16.51 22.49 -9.14
N ILE A 118 -16.03 21.35 -9.63
CA ILE A 118 -15.68 21.16 -11.04
C ILE A 118 -16.90 21.42 -11.92
N ASP A 119 -18.06 20.87 -11.56
CA ASP A 119 -19.30 21.05 -12.31
C ASP A 119 -19.70 22.54 -12.35
N ALA A 120 -19.65 23.24 -11.22
CA ALA A 120 -19.91 24.69 -11.16
C ALA A 120 -18.94 25.50 -12.05
N MET A 121 -17.66 25.14 -12.04
CA MET A 121 -16.65 25.79 -12.88
C MET A 121 -16.86 25.50 -14.37
N GLN A 122 -17.28 24.29 -14.71
CA GLN A 122 -17.65 23.94 -16.08
C GLN A 122 -18.86 24.75 -16.57
N GLN A 123 -19.89 24.92 -15.73
CA GLN A 123 -21.03 25.78 -16.07
C GLN A 123 -20.59 27.22 -16.32
N ASN A 124 -19.70 27.75 -15.46
CA ASN A 124 -19.16 29.09 -15.65
C ASN A 124 -18.36 29.22 -16.97
N ARG A 125 -17.51 28.23 -17.27
CA ARG A 125 -16.77 28.17 -18.54
C ARG A 125 -17.71 28.14 -19.74
N THR A 126 -18.78 27.35 -19.69
CA THR A 126 -19.78 27.28 -20.76
C THR A 126 -20.51 28.61 -20.92
N ALA A 127 -20.83 29.32 -19.83
CA ALA A 127 -21.43 30.65 -19.91
C ALA A 127 -20.50 31.66 -20.63
N VAL A 128 -19.20 31.67 -20.28
CA VAL A 128 -18.20 32.52 -20.96
C VAL A 128 -18.03 32.10 -22.42
N GLN A 129 -18.04 30.80 -22.71
CA GLN A 129 -17.97 30.29 -24.09
C GLN A 129 -19.13 30.81 -24.93
N LEU A 130 -20.37 30.73 -24.41
CA LEU A 130 -21.57 31.22 -25.09
C LEU A 130 -21.51 32.73 -25.34
N GLU A 131 -20.95 33.49 -24.40
CA GLU A 131 -20.73 34.93 -24.59
C GLU A 131 -19.79 35.19 -25.78
N ILE A 132 -18.66 34.48 -25.87
CA ILE A 132 -17.68 34.60 -26.96
C ILE A 132 -18.26 34.13 -28.30
N GLU A 133 -19.00 33.02 -28.32
CA GLU A 133 -19.48 32.40 -29.56
C GLU A 133 -20.73 33.05 -30.13
N ARG A 134 -21.61 33.58 -29.28
CA ARG A 134 -22.95 34.02 -29.71
C ARG A 134 -23.22 35.50 -29.45
N VAL A 135 -22.87 35.99 -28.27
CA VAL A 135 -23.22 37.36 -27.86
C VAL A 135 -22.28 38.37 -28.51
N ILE A 136 -20.96 38.17 -28.37
CA ILE A 136 -19.95 39.10 -28.90
C ILE A 136 -20.04 39.23 -30.43
N PRO A 137 -20.19 38.15 -31.23
CA PRO A 137 -20.32 38.29 -32.68
C PRO A 137 -21.57 39.07 -33.08
N ALA A 138 -22.71 38.83 -32.42
CA ALA A 138 -23.93 39.58 -32.68
C ALA A 138 -23.80 41.08 -32.34
N GLU A 139 -23.14 41.41 -31.21
CA GLU A 139 -22.81 42.80 -30.87
C GLU A 139 -21.83 43.42 -31.89
N MET A 140 -20.83 42.66 -32.33
CA MET A 140 -19.81 43.08 -33.27
C MET A 140 -20.39 43.35 -34.66
N ASP A 141 -21.30 42.50 -35.15
CA ASP A 141 -21.98 42.69 -36.42
C ASP A 141 -22.78 44.00 -36.44
N GLY A 142 -23.50 44.29 -35.35
CA GLY A 142 -24.22 45.55 -35.19
C GLY A 142 -23.30 46.78 -35.17
N ALA A 143 -22.20 46.71 -34.41
CA ALA A 143 -21.22 47.79 -34.36
C ALA A 143 -20.49 47.98 -35.68
N GLN A 144 -20.22 46.90 -36.42
CA GLN A 144 -19.58 46.95 -37.73
C GLN A 144 -20.51 47.58 -38.77
N ALA A 145 -21.81 47.24 -38.75
CA ALA A 145 -22.80 47.89 -39.60
C ALA A 145 -22.83 49.42 -39.35
N GLU A 146 -22.86 49.85 -38.08
CA GLU A 146 -22.80 51.26 -37.70
C GLU A 146 -21.51 51.95 -38.17
N ARG A 147 -20.36 51.29 -38.01
CA ARG A 147 -19.06 51.77 -38.51
C ARG A 147 -19.07 51.93 -40.04
N THR A 148 -19.58 50.95 -40.78
CA THR A 148 -19.63 51.02 -42.25
C THR A 148 -20.54 52.14 -42.74
N PHE A 149 -21.67 52.37 -42.07
CA PHE A 149 -22.55 53.49 -42.36
C PHE A 149 -21.86 54.84 -42.12
N ALA A 150 -21.24 55.01 -40.93
CA ALA A 150 -20.51 56.22 -40.57
C ALA A 150 -19.29 56.46 -41.48
N GLU A 151 -18.60 55.40 -41.90
CA GLU A 151 -17.48 55.46 -42.84
C GLU A 151 -17.95 55.96 -44.23
N GLY A 152 -19.11 55.49 -44.70
CA GLY A 152 -19.72 55.95 -45.95
C GLY A 152 -20.09 57.43 -45.91
N GLU A 153 -20.72 57.89 -44.83
CA GLU A 153 -21.05 59.30 -44.61
C GLU A 153 -19.80 60.18 -44.54
N TYR A 154 -18.78 59.75 -43.78
CA TYR A 154 -17.50 60.45 -43.70
C TYR A 154 -16.81 60.57 -45.06
N LYS A 155 -16.76 59.48 -45.86
CA LYS A 155 -16.18 59.50 -47.21
C LYS A 155 -16.92 60.48 -48.12
N ARG A 156 -18.26 60.43 -48.13
CA ARG A 156 -19.08 61.39 -48.91
C ARG A 156 -18.80 62.84 -48.50
N ASN A 157 -18.78 63.11 -47.20
CA ASN A 157 -18.58 64.47 -46.70
C ASN A 157 -17.15 64.96 -46.92
N LYS A 158 -16.16 64.07 -46.90
CA LYS A 158 -14.79 64.39 -47.28
C LYS A 158 -14.71 64.91 -48.72
N ASP A 159 -15.29 64.18 -49.67
CA ASP A 159 -15.30 64.57 -51.09
C ASP A 159 -16.01 65.91 -51.31
N LEU A 160 -17.12 66.16 -50.59
CA LEU A 160 -17.87 67.41 -50.66
C LEU A 160 -17.12 68.59 -50.00
N PHE A 161 -16.38 68.34 -48.92
CA PHE A 161 -15.56 69.34 -48.25
C PHE A 161 -14.37 69.76 -49.11
N GLU A 162 -13.70 68.81 -49.76
CA GLU A 162 -12.61 69.08 -50.71
C GLU A 162 -13.08 69.94 -51.89
N ARG A 163 -14.35 69.79 -52.29
CA ARG A 163 -15.01 70.63 -53.30
C ARG A 163 -15.59 71.94 -52.74
N SER A 164 -15.37 72.24 -51.46
CA SER A 164 -15.89 73.43 -50.76
C SER A 164 -17.42 73.56 -50.77
N VAL A 165 -18.15 72.45 -50.83
CA VAL A 165 -19.63 72.42 -50.84
C VAL A 165 -20.21 72.46 -49.42
N ILE A 166 -19.52 71.86 -48.45
CA ILE A 166 -19.94 71.80 -47.03
C ILE A 166 -18.97 72.57 -46.13
N PRO A 167 -19.43 73.12 -44.99
CA PRO A 167 -18.57 73.79 -44.02
C PRO A 167 -17.71 72.78 -43.24
N LYS A 168 -16.58 73.26 -42.70
CA LYS A 168 -15.66 72.44 -41.90
C LYS A 168 -16.34 71.76 -40.70
N THR A 169 -17.31 72.43 -40.06
CA THR A 169 -18.05 71.88 -38.91
C THR A 169 -18.80 70.60 -39.25
N ASP A 170 -19.35 70.48 -40.46
CA ASP A 170 -20.07 69.28 -40.88
C ASP A 170 -19.13 68.12 -41.20
N PHE A 171 -17.97 68.44 -41.81
CA PHE A 171 -16.89 67.48 -41.99
C PHE A 171 -16.37 66.96 -40.64
N ASP A 172 -16.00 67.85 -39.72
CA ASP A 172 -15.49 67.49 -38.39
C ASP A 172 -16.51 66.64 -37.59
N ARG A 173 -17.81 66.93 -37.73
CA ARG A 173 -18.89 66.12 -37.14
C ARG A 173 -18.92 64.70 -37.71
N SER A 174 -18.81 64.54 -39.02
CA SER A 174 -18.80 63.23 -39.66
C SER A 174 -17.57 62.40 -39.29
N LEU A 175 -16.41 63.05 -39.18
CA LEU A 175 -15.17 62.43 -38.71
C LEU A 175 -15.30 61.94 -37.27
N ALA A 176 -15.82 62.78 -36.36
CA ALA A 176 -16.04 62.40 -34.97
C ALA A 176 -17.03 61.22 -34.84
N THR A 177 -18.08 61.22 -35.68
CA THR A 177 -19.06 60.11 -35.73
C THR A 177 -18.40 58.80 -36.16
N PHE A 178 -17.59 58.83 -37.23
CA PHE A 178 -16.83 57.65 -37.67
C PHE A 178 -15.84 57.16 -36.60
N GLN A 179 -15.09 58.07 -35.98
CA GLN A 179 -14.13 57.72 -34.92
C GLN A 179 -14.82 57.12 -33.70
N SER A 180 -16.00 57.62 -33.34
CA SER A 180 -16.81 57.05 -32.25
C SER A 180 -17.30 55.64 -32.58
N ALA A 181 -17.79 55.41 -33.79
CA ALA A 181 -18.21 54.08 -34.23
C ALA A 181 -17.03 53.10 -34.31
N ASP A 182 -15.86 53.54 -34.80
CA ASP A 182 -14.64 52.73 -34.84
C ASP A 182 -14.13 52.38 -33.42
N ALA A 183 -14.18 53.33 -32.49
CA ALA A 183 -13.82 53.09 -31.10
C ALA A 183 -14.74 52.04 -30.45
N LYS A 184 -16.03 52.03 -30.79
CA LYS A 184 -17.00 51.03 -30.31
C LYS A 184 -16.64 49.62 -30.78
N VAL A 185 -16.25 49.45 -32.06
CA VAL A 185 -15.78 48.14 -32.56
C VAL A 185 -14.50 47.71 -31.81
N ARG A 186 -13.54 48.63 -31.62
CA ARG A 186 -12.31 48.33 -30.85
C ARG A 186 -12.59 47.95 -29.39
N GLN A 187 -13.58 48.57 -28.76
CA GLN A 187 -14.01 48.22 -27.41
C GLN A 187 -14.55 46.78 -27.34
N ILE A 188 -15.37 46.36 -28.32
CA ILE A 188 -15.91 45.00 -28.39
C ILE A 188 -14.78 43.99 -28.61
N MET A 189 -13.83 44.27 -29.51
CA MET A 189 -12.66 43.40 -29.70
C MET A 189 -11.83 43.25 -28.42
N ALA A 190 -11.60 44.34 -27.68
CA ALA A 190 -10.89 44.29 -26.40
C ALA A 190 -11.65 43.47 -25.35
N ARG A 191 -12.99 43.57 -25.32
CA ARG A 191 -13.86 42.75 -24.47
C ARG A 191 -13.74 41.27 -24.85
N GLU A 192 -13.74 40.94 -26.14
CA GLU A 192 -13.54 39.57 -26.63
C GLU A 192 -12.20 38.99 -26.15
N GLN A 193 -11.11 39.74 -26.32
CA GLN A 193 -9.79 39.31 -25.87
C GLN A 193 -9.76 39.07 -24.36
N ALA A 194 -10.37 39.96 -23.56
CA ALA A 194 -10.47 39.80 -22.12
C ALA A 194 -11.25 38.53 -21.74
N LYS A 195 -12.38 38.26 -22.42
CA LYS A 195 -13.19 37.05 -22.20
C LYS A 195 -12.47 35.76 -22.60
N ARG A 196 -11.71 35.78 -23.70
CA ARG A 196 -10.86 34.64 -24.10
C ARG A 196 -9.77 34.36 -23.06
N ALA A 197 -9.16 35.40 -22.49
CA ALA A 197 -8.18 35.25 -21.41
C ALA A 197 -8.83 34.73 -20.12
N GLU A 198 -10.02 35.22 -19.77
CA GLU A 198 -10.82 34.71 -18.65
C GLU A 198 -11.12 33.22 -18.82
N MET A 199 -11.57 32.79 -19.99
CA MET A 199 -11.80 31.37 -20.30
C MET A 199 -10.52 30.52 -20.15
N ALA A 200 -9.38 31.00 -20.63
CA ALA A 200 -8.12 30.28 -20.47
C ALA A 200 -7.73 30.14 -18.99
N SER A 201 -7.97 31.18 -18.19
CA SER A 201 -7.74 31.13 -16.74
C SER A 201 -8.68 30.14 -16.04
N LEU A 202 -9.95 30.08 -16.43
CA LEU A 202 -10.91 29.10 -15.90
C LEU A 202 -10.50 27.66 -16.26
N ALA A 203 -10.00 27.44 -17.47
CA ALA A 203 -9.50 26.14 -17.89
C ALA A 203 -8.26 25.70 -17.08
N ALA A 204 -7.39 26.63 -16.73
CA ALA A 204 -6.24 26.35 -15.87
C ALA A 204 -6.69 25.97 -14.44
N GLN A 205 -7.63 26.71 -13.86
CA GLN A 205 -8.16 26.42 -12.53
C GLN A 205 -8.85 25.05 -12.46
N ILE A 206 -9.57 24.64 -13.50
CA ILE A 206 -10.19 23.30 -13.56
C ILE A 206 -9.13 22.19 -13.56
N LYS A 207 -7.95 22.44 -14.15
CA LYS A 207 -6.86 21.46 -14.24
C LYS A 207 -6.06 21.33 -12.93
N GLU A 208 -6.07 22.35 -12.09
CA GLU A 208 -5.37 22.34 -10.79
C GLU A 208 -6.11 21.56 -9.70
N LEU A 209 -7.39 21.29 -9.89
CA LEU A 209 -8.23 20.47 -8.99
C LEU A 209 -8.10 18.98 -9.32
#